data_AF-A0A6J0N847-F1
#
_entry.id   AF-A0A6J0N847-F1
#
_cell.length_a   1.000
_cell.length_b   1.000
_cell.length_c   1.000
_cell.angle_alpha   90.00
_cell.angle_beta   90.00
_cell.angle_gamma   90.00
#
_symmetry.space_group_name_H-M   'P 1'
#
loop_
_entity.id
_entity.type
_entity.pdbx_description
1 polymer ?
#
loop_
_entity_poly.entity_id
_entity_poly.type
_entity_poly.pdbx_seq_one_letter_code
_entity_poly.pdbx_strand_id
1 'polypeptide(L)'
;MKVFHLDGENTLSVSLFSDVTNSKELLNSILDGSLKLEVSFLNALLIPDVFPLLAAAQKALVSKSRDSLSTRTLHSELVYNYSGSKHITESLKRCGISETTTYILAARFNASPLEMEEVAKLIKGMEIDLEELKTQANQAHILKHYKITSQELGISSLGDAIVCRIAARDAL
;
A
#
# COMPACT_ATOMS: atom_id res chain seq x y z
N MET A 1 -9.56 -5.76 -10.19
CA MET A 1 -8.30 -5.10 -10.61
C MET A 1 -8.59 -3.75 -11.27
N LYS A 2 -7.86 -2.69 -10.90
CA LYS A 2 -7.86 -1.38 -11.58
C LYS A 2 -6.43 -0.95 -11.87
N VAL A 3 -6.20 -0.32 -13.02
CA VAL A 3 -4.89 0.19 -13.45
C VAL A 3 -4.90 1.70 -13.37
N PHE A 4 -3.90 2.27 -12.68
CA PHE A 4 -3.68 3.70 -12.57
C PHE A 4 -2.42 4.09 -13.33
N HIS A 5 -2.48 5.18 -14.08
CA HIS A 5 -1.31 5.76 -14.75
C HIS A 5 -0.66 6.76 -13.78
N LEU A 6 0.62 6.57 -13.46
CA LEU A 6 1.35 7.36 -12.47
C LEU A 6 2.13 8.49 -13.14
N ASP A 7 2.91 8.14 -14.17
CA ASP A 7 3.56 9.06 -15.09
C ASP A 7 3.69 8.37 -16.47
N GLY A 8 4.27 9.06 -17.46
CA GLY A 8 4.20 8.72 -18.88
C GLY A 8 4.13 7.23 -19.22
N GLU A 9 5.05 6.42 -18.70
CA GLU A 9 5.12 4.97 -18.96
C GLU A 9 4.81 4.11 -17.73
N ASN A 10 4.78 4.67 -16.51
CA ASN A 10 4.59 3.88 -15.30
C ASN A 10 3.12 3.73 -14.93
N THR A 11 2.73 2.50 -14.64
CA THR A 11 1.39 2.15 -14.17
C THR A 11 1.44 1.42 -12.83
N LEU A 12 0.35 1.51 -12.08
CA LEU A 12 0.12 0.73 -10.87
C LEU A 12 -1.19 -0.05 -11.02
N SER A 13 -1.06 -1.37 -11.06
CA SER A 13 -2.19 -2.28 -11.03
C SER A 13 -2.53 -2.62 -9.59
N VAL A 14 -3.80 -2.48 -9.22
CA VAL A 14 -4.27 -2.62 -7.84
C VAL A 14 -5.49 -3.54 -7.78
N SER A 15 -5.49 -4.48 -6.85
CA SER A 15 -6.62 -5.36 -6.52
C SER A 15 -6.84 -5.42 -5.02
N LEU A 16 -8.10 -5.51 -4.61
CA LEU A 16 -8.52 -5.51 -3.22
C LEU A 16 -9.17 -6.84 -2.87
N PHE A 17 -8.82 -7.39 -1.73
CA PHE A 17 -9.30 -8.70 -1.29
C PHE A 17 -9.83 -8.63 0.14
N SER A 18 -11.04 -9.15 0.36
CA SER A 18 -11.60 -9.41 1.69
C SER A 18 -11.54 -10.89 2.04
N ASP A 19 -11.84 -11.20 3.30
CA ASP A 19 -11.97 -12.56 3.81
C ASP A 19 -10.74 -13.42 3.52
N VAL A 20 -9.56 -12.80 3.52
CA VAL A 20 -8.30 -13.49 3.24
C VAL A 20 -7.94 -14.40 4.40
N THR A 21 -7.67 -15.66 4.08
CA THR A 21 -7.42 -16.73 5.06
C THR A 21 -5.96 -17.19 5.12
N ASN A 22 -5.12 -16.77 4.17
CA ASN A 22 -3.72 -17.22 4.06
C ASN A 22 -2.67 -16.12 4.21
N SER A 23 -2.99 -15.03 4.92
CA SER A 23 -2.05 -13.92 5.11
C SER A 23 -0.74 -14.32 5.79
N LYS A 24 -0.75 -15.34 6.67
CA LYS A 24 0.47 -15.94 7.22
C LYS A 24 1.37 -16.58 6.15
N GLU A 25 0.78 -17.33 5.21
CA GLU A 25 1.51 -17.93 4.09
C GLU A 25 2.13 -16.83 3.22
N LEU A 26 1.33 -15.82 2.86
CA LEU A 26 1.78 -14.66 2.08
C LEU A 26 2.92 -13.91 2.77
N LEU A 27 2.80 -13.64 4.08
CA LEU A 27 3.84 -12.95 4.85
C LEU A 27 5.15 -13.75 4.85
N ASN A 28 5.08 -15.06 5.06
CA ASN A 28 6.26 -15.92 5.01
C ASN A 28 6.93 -15.85 3.63
N SER A 29 6.14 -15.90 2.54
CA SER A 29 6.65 -15.79 1.17
C SER A 29 7.32 -14.43 0.85
N ILE A 30 6.88 -13.35 1.50
CA ILE A 30 7.54 -12.04 1.40
C ILE A 30 8.89 -12.06 2.13
N LEU A 31 8.91 -12.63 3.34
CA LEU A 31 10.08 -12.63 4.22
C LEU A 31 11.19 -13.55 3.71
N ASP A 32 10.84 -14.71 3.17
CA ASP A 32 11.80 -15.66 2.59
C ASP A 32 12.21 -15.29 1.15
N GLY A 33 11.50 -14.37 0.50
CA GLY A 33 11.76 -13.95 -0.87
C GLY A 33 11.38 -15.01 -1.92
N SER A 34 10.48 -15.94 -1.59
CA SER A 34 10.01 -17.02 -2.47
C SER A 34 8.93 -16.58 -3.46
N LEU A 35 8.38 -15.37 -3.32
CA LEU A 35 7.46 -14.80 -4.29
C LEU A 35 8.14 -14.62 -5.64
N LYS A 36 7.64 -15.34 -6.66
CA LYS A 36 8.12 -15.22 -8.04
C LYS A 36 7.94 -13.82 -8.62
N LEU A 37 6.88 -13.14 -8.20
CA LEU A 37 6.52 -11.79 -8.63
C LEU A 37 6.68 -10.84 -7.45
N GLU A 38 7.37 -9.73 -7.66
CA GLU A 38 7.39 -8.66 -6.66
C GLU A 38 6.02 -7.98 -6.57
N VAL A 39 5.43 -7.93 -5.39
CA VAL A 39 4.12 -7.32 -5.20
C VAL A 39 4.08 -6.66 -3.82
N SER A 40 3.41 -5.52 -3.74
CA SER A 40 3.14 -4.84 -2.50
C SER A 40 1.84 -5.39 -1.92
N PHE A 41 1.90 -6.07 -0.79
CA PHE A 41 0.73 -6.42 0.00
C PHE A 41 0.60 -5.44 1.16
N LEU A 42 -0.45 -4.62 1.13
CA LEU A 42 -0.76 -3.64 2.17
C LEU A 42 -1.97 -4.07 3.00
N ASN A 43 -1.98 -3.71 4.27
CA ASN A 43 -3.16 -3.82 5.11
C ASN A 43 -4.19 -2.76 4.69
N ALA A 44 -5.23 -3.19 3.97
CA ALA A 44 -6.23 -2.29 3.38
C ALA A 44 -7.06 -1.56 4.45
N LEU A 45 -7.11 -2.04 5.71
CA LEU A 45 -7.75 -1.32 6.81
C LEU A 45 -7.11 0.04 7.10
N LEU A 46 -5.87 0.25 6.65
CA LEU A 46 -5.14 1.52 6.81
C LEU A 46 -5.21 2.42 5.58
N ILE A 47 -6.00 2.05 4.57
CA ILE A 47 -6.09 2.74 3.28
C ILE A 47 -7.52 3.27 3.10
N PRO A 48 -7.77 4.56 3.40
CA PRO A 48 -9.12 5.11 3.32
C PRO A 48 -9.56 5.43 1.90
N ASP A 49 -8.60 5.59 0.99
CA ASP A 49 -8.80 5.91 -0.42
C ASP A 49 -7.53 5.55 -1.22
N VAL A 50 -7.66 5.47 -2.55
CA VAL A 50 -6.55 5.19 -3.47
C VAL A 50 -5.60 6.39 -3.58
N PHE A 51 -6.06 7.64 -3.41
CA PHE A 51 -5.20 8.81 -3.60
C PHE A 51 -3.90 8.80 -2.77
N PRO A 52 -3.91 8.51 -1.46
CA PRO A 52 -2.68 8.32 -0.67
C PRO A 52 -1.75 7.22 -1.18
N LEU A 53 -2.30 6.11 -1.69
CA LEU A 53 -1.51 5.04 -2.29
C LEU A 53 -0.78 5.52 -3.54
N LEU A 54 -1.46 6.26 -4.42
CA LEU A 54 -0.87 6.81 -5.64
C LEU A 54 0.23 7.83 -5.32
N ALA A 55 0.05 8.67 -4.31
CA ALA A 55 1.10 9.59 -3.85
C ALA A 55 2.35 8.85 -3.35
N ALA A 56 2.16 7.76 -2.58
CA ALA A 56 3.26 6.90 -2.15
C ALA A 56 3.95 6.19 -3.32
N ALA A 57 3.19 5.77 -4.32
CA ALA A 57 3.70 5.13 -5.54
C ALA A 57 4.53 6.08 -6.38
N GLN A 58 4.06 7.32 -6.60
CA GLN A 58 4.83 8.33 -7.31
C GLN A 58 6.14 8.65 -6.59
N LYS A 59 6.08 8.78 -5.25
CA LYS A 59 7.29 8.97 -4.43
C LYS A 59 8.27 7.80 -4.58
N ALA A 60 7.78 6.56 -4.65
CA ALA A 60 8.62 5.37 -4.84
C ALA A 60 9.30 5.37 -6.23
N LEU A 61 8.58 5.76 -7.28
CA LEU A 61 9.13 5.93 -8.63
C LEU A 61 10.21 7.01 -8.67
N VAL A 62 9.98 8.15 -8.01
CA VAL A 62 11.00 9.21 -7.91
C VAL A 62 12.26 8.69 -7.22
N SER A 63 12.13 7.99 -6.08
CA SER A 63 13.28 7.37 -5.41
C SER A 63 13.99 6.34 -6.30
N LYS A 64 13.24 5.54 -7.07
CA LYS A 64 13.82 4.57 -8.02
C LYS A 64 14.60 5.25 -9.13
N SER A 65 14.06 6.31 -9.72
CA SER A 65 14.71 7.06 -10.82
C SER A 65 16.02 7.75 -10.40
N ARG A 66 16.20 7.95 -9.10
CA ARG A 66 17.39 8.56 -8.49
C ARG A 66 18.34 7.54 -7.86
N ASP A 67 18.07 6.24 -8.04
CA ASP A 67 18.78 5.15 -7.38
C ASP A 67 18.91 5.34 -5.86
N SER A 68 17.86 5.91 -5.24
CA SER A 68 17.83 6.29 -3.84
C SER A 68 16.71 5.57 -3.06
N LEU A 69 16.43 4.31 -3.41
CA LEU A 69 15.50 3.49 -2.65
C LEU A 69 16.04 3.25 -1.24
N SER A 70 15.17 3.42 -0.23
CA SER A 70 15.52 3.07 1.15
C SER A 70 15.36 1.58 1.43
N THR A 71 14.47 0.92 0.68
CA THR A 71 14.16 -0.50 0.79
C THR A 71 14.73 -1.30 -0.39
N ARG A 72 14.63 -2.63 -0.32
CA ARG A 72 15.24 -3.55 -1.29
C ARG A 72 14.59 -3.46 -2.68
N THR A 73 13.27 -3.27 -2.75
CA THR A 73 12.51 -3.30 -4.00
C THR A 73 11.59 -2.09 -4.11
N LEU A 74 11.19 -1.75 -5.33
CA LEU A 74 10.21 -0.69 -5.58
C LEU A 74 8.87 -0.98 -4.86
N HIS A 75 8.51 -2.26 -4.76
CA HIS A 75 7.29 -2.73 -4.11
C HIS A 75 7.35 -2.59 -2.58
N SER A 76 8.49 -2.88 -1.94
CA SER A 76 8.67 -2.58 -0.51
C SER A 76 8.74 -1.07 -0.26
N GLU A 77 9.25 -0.30 -1.23
CA GLU A 77 9.35 1.16 -1.12
C GLU A 77 7.96 1.80 -1.12
N LEU A 78 7.01 1.26 -1.90
CA LEU A 78 5.61 1.69 -1.86
C LEU A 78 5.02 1.57 -0.45
N VAL A 79 5.17 0.41 0.20
CA VAL A 79 4.66 0.18 1.56
C VAL A 79 5.37 1.10 2.57
N TYR A 80 6.68 1.26 2.44
CA TYR A 80 7.48 2.16 3.27
C TYR A 80 7.05 3.62 3.13
N ASN A 81 6.92 4.12 1.89
CA ASN A 81 6.48 5.48 1.60
C ASN A 81 5.08 5.75 2.09
N TYR A 82 4.16 4.78 1.92
CA TYR A 82 2.78 4.90 2.39
C TYR A 82 2.72 5.23 3.89
N SER A 83 3.58 4.61 4.69
CA SER A 83 3.57 4.79 6.15
C SER A 83 3.78 6.22 6.64
N GLY A 84 4.37 7.10 5.82
CA GLY A 84 4.79 8.45 6.22
C GLY A 84 5.90 8.47 7.29
N SER A 85 6.54 7.34 7.59
CA SER A 85 7.57 7.19 8.63
C SER A 85 8.95 6.95 8.02
N LYS A 86 10.01 7.36 8.74
CA LYS A 86 11.42 7.05 8.39
C LYS A 86 11.90 5.70 8.93
N HIS A 87 11.08 5.01 9.73
CA HIS A 87 11.45 3.72 10.33
C HIS A 87 11.04 2.55 9.43
N ILE A 88 11.95 2.08 8.57
CA ILE A 88 11.67 1.06 7.54
C ILE A 88 10.95 -0.18 8.11
N THR A 89 11.53 -0.84 9.11
CA THR A 89 10.96 -2.08 9.68
C THR A 89 9.56 -1.88 10.24
N GLU A 90 9.34 -0.78 10.96
CA GLU A 90 8.03 -0.49 11.56
C GLU A 90 6.99 -0.14 10.48
N SER A 91 7.42 0.54 9.42
CA SER A 91 6.58 0.90 8.28
C SER A 91 6.06 -0.34 7.56
N LEU A 92 6.93 -1.30 7.28
CA LEU A 92 6.57 -2.56 6.65
C LEU A 92 5.65 -3.40 7.56
N LYS A 93 5.91 -3.43 8.87
CA LYS A 93 5.06 -4.16 9.83
C LYS A 93 3.67 -3.56 9.99
N ARG A 94 3.54 -2.23 9.98
CA ARG A 94 2.26 -1.55 10.21
C ARG A 94 1.42 -1.47 8.94
N CYS A 95 2.01 -1.03 7.84
CA CYS A 95 1.30 -0.75 6.60
C CYS A 95 1.29 -1.94 5.64
N GLY A 96 2.21 -2.89 5.80
CA GLY A 96 2.15 -4.19 5.15
C GLY A 96 1.18 -5.14 5.84
N ILE A 97 1.12 -6.38 5.37
CA ILE A 97 0.29 -7.43 5.96
C ILE A 97 0.92 -8.05 7.21
N SER A 98 0.07 -8.59 8.08
CA SER A 98 0.41 -9.42 9.24
C SER A 98 -0.13 -10.85 9.06
N GLU A 99 0.23 -11.76 9.95
CA GLU A 99 -0.30 -13.14 9.98
C GLU A 99 -1.82 -13.23 10.14
N THR A 100 -2.46 -12.13 10.59
CA THR A 100 -3.91 -12.06 10.88
C THR A 100 -4.65 -11.10 9.94
N THR A 101 -3.98 -10.57 8.92
CA THR A 101 -4.63 -9.63 7.99
C THR A 101 -5.64 -10.38 7.14
N THR A 102 -6.89 -9.91 7.15
CA THR A 102 -7.98 -10.48 6.34
C THR A 102 -8.40 -9.57 5.20
N TYR A 103 -7.92 -8.32 5.20
CA TYR A 103 -8.26 -7.31 4.21
C TYR A 103 -6.97 -6.76 3.58
N ILE A 104 -6.71 -7.15 2.34
CA ILE A 104 -5.41 -6.94 1.68
C ILE A 104 -5.61 -6.14 0.39
N LEU A 105 -4.77 -5.11 0.24
CA LEU A 105 -4.59 -4.43 -1.02
C LEU A 105 -3.30 -4.95 -1.68
N ALA A 106 -3.41 -5.57 -2.84
CA ALA A 106 -2.28 -5.99 -3.66
C ALA A 106 -2.02 -4.92 -4.73
N ALA A 107 -0.78 -4.45 -4.82
CA ALA A 107 -0.37 -3.46 -5.82
C ALA A 107 0.95 -3.87 -6.49
N ARG A 108 1.02 -3.74 -7.82
CA ARG A 108 2.21 -4.05 -8.61
C ARG A 108 2.45 -2.97 -9.67
N PHE A 109 3.70 -2.53 -9.78
CA PHE A 109 4.11 -1.58 -10.80
C PHE A 109 4.27 -2.27 -12.16
N ASN A 110 3.82 -1.60 -13.23
CA ASN A 110 4.02 -2.01 -14.62
C ASN A 110 3.61 -3.47 -14.89
N ALA A 111 2.54 -3.93 -14.25
CA ALA A 111 2.09 -5.30 -14.33
C ALA A 111 1.25 -5.54 -15.58
N SER A 112 1.53 -6.64 -16.28
CA SER A 112 0.64 -7.21 -17.26
C SER A 112 -0.61 -7.81 -16.60
N PRO A 113 -1.73 -7.98 -17.35
CA PRO A 113 -2.92 -8.65 -16.83
C PRO A 113 -2.63 -10.07 -16.31
N LEU A 114 -1.76 -10.83 -16.99
CA LEU A 114 -1.40 -12.19 -16.59
C LEU A 114 -0.67 -12.21 -15.23
N GLU A 115 0.24 -11.27 -14.98
CA GLU A 115 0.93 -11.17 -13.68
C GLU A 115 -0.06 -10.83 -12.56
N MET A 116 -1.06 -9.98 -12.83
CA MET A 116 -2.10 -9.69 -11.83
C MET A 116 -3.02 -10.88 -11.57
N GLU A 117 -3.31 -11.71 -12.58
CA GLU A 117 -4.00 -12.99 -12.36
C GLU A 117 -3.17 -13.96 -11.51
N GLU A 118 -1.86 -14.01 -11.72
CA GLU A 118 -0.95 -14.81 -10.89
C GLU A 118 -0.93 -14.30 -9.44
N VAL A 119 -0.88 -12.98 -9.24
CA VAL A 119 -0.99 -12.35 -7.90
C VAL A 119 -2.31 -12.73 -7.23
N ALA A 120 -3.44 -12.65 -7.95
CA ALA A 120 -4.75 -13.00 -7.41
C ALA A 120 -4.81 -14.48 -6.96
N LYS A 121 -4.20 -15.40 -7.72
CA LYS A 121 -4.13 -16.83 -7.37
C LYS A 121 -3.34 -17.11 -6.08
N LEU A 122 -2.44 -16.22 -5.66
CA LEU A 122 -1.72 -16.36 -4.39
C LEU A 122 -2.60 -16.10 -3.17
N ILE A 123 -3.68 -15.33 -3.32
CA ILE A 123 -4.50 -14.84 -2.21
C ILE A 123 -5.74 -15.71 -2.07
N LYS A 124 -5.88 -16.41 -0.94
CA LYS A 124 -7.08 -17.18 -0.59
C LYS A 124 -8.10 -16.26 0.09
N GLY A 125 -8.80 -15.48 -0.73
CA GLY A 125 -9.86 -14.56 -0.30
C GLY A 125 -10.76 -14.19 -1.48
N MET A 126 -11.65 -13.22 -1.27
CA MET A 126 -12.58 -12.72 -2.28
C MET A 126 -12.08 -11.39 -2.83
N GLU A 127 -11.84 -11.31 -4.15
CA GLU A 127 -11.57 -10.02 -4.79
C GLU A 127 -12.85 -9.17 -4.81
N ILE A 128 -12.76 -7.93 -4.36
CA ILE A 128 -13.87 -6.99 -4.27
C ILE A 128 -13.52 -5.65 -4.95
N ASP A 129 -14.52 -4.78 -5.12
CA ASP A 129 -14.32 -3.47 -5.73
C ASP A 129 -13.50 -2.54 -4.82
N LEU A 130 -12.61 -1.73 -5.41
CA LEU A 130 -11.81 -0.74 -4.68
C LEU A 130 -12.66 0.33 -3.98
N GLU A 131 -13.91 0.53 -4.40
CA GLU A 131 -14.86 1.41 -3.70
C GLU A 131 -15.10 0.98 -2.24
N GLU A 132 -14.89 -0.30 -1.91
CA GLU A 132 -14.98 -0.85 -0.55
C GLU A 132 -13.81 -0.46 0.37
N LEU A 133 -12.76 0.22 -0.13
CA LEU A 133 -11.69 0.73 0.73
C LEU A 133 -12.24 1.64 1.82
N LYS A 134 -13.11 2.56 1.44
CA LYS A 134 -13.67 3.56 2.36
C LYS A 134 -14.60 2.95 3.41
N THR A 135 -15.28 1.85 3.07
CA THR A 135 -16.28 1.22 3.94
C THR A 135 -15.62 0.46 5.10
N GLN A 136 -14.50 -0.20 4.85
CA GLN A 136 -13.80 -1.04 5.84
C GLN A 136 -12.58 -0.35 6.48
N ALA A 137 -12.16 0.82 6.00
CA ALA A 137 -11.03 1.56 6.58
C ALA A 137 -11.23 1.83 8.08
N ASN A 138 -10.26 1.41 8.89
CA ASN A 138 -10.26 1.64 10.33
C ASN A 138 -9.79 3.06 10.63
N GLN A 139 -10.74 4.01 10.58
CA GLN A 139 -10.46 5.43 10.78
C GLN A 139 -9.75 5.70 12.11
N ALA A 140 -10.16 5.06 13.21
CA ALA A 140 -9.53 5.28 14.52
C ALA A 140 -8.03 4.91 14.51
N HIS A 141 -7.67 3.79 13.88
CA HIS A 141 -6.28 3.39 13.72
C HIS A 141 -5.50 4.33 12.78
N ILE A 142 -6.10 4.74 11.65
CA ILE A 142 -5.47 5.68 10.70
C ILE A 142 -5.16 7.01 11.39
N LEU A 143 -6.14 7.60 12.08
CA LEU A 143 -5.97 8.87 12.79
C LEU A 143 -4.86 8.79 13.83
N LYS A 144 -4.82 7.70 14.61
CA LYS A 144 -3.77 7.46 15.61
C LYS A 144 -2.39 7.29 14.96
N HIS A 145 -2.30 6.52 13.87
CA HIS A 145 -1.04 6.23 13.19
C HIS A 145 -0.42 7.48 12.57
N TYR A 146 -1.21 8.25 11.81
CA TYR A 146 -0.74 9.47 11.13
C TYR A 146 -0.78 10.72 12.01
N LYS A 147 -1.25 10.59 13.27
CA LYS A 147 -1.43 11.69 14.22
C LYS A 147 -2.28 12.81 13.61
N ILE A 148 -3.39 12.43 12.98
CA ILE A 148 -4.32 13.36 12.33
C ILE A 148 -5.32 13.84 13.39
N THR A 149 -5.47 15.15 13.50
CA THR A 149 -6.31 15.79 14.53
C THR A 149 -7.69 16.12 13.98
N SER A 150 -8.68 16.29 14.87
CA SER A 150 -10.02 16.73 14.46
C SER A 150 -10.03 18.12 13.82
N GLN A 151 -9.10 19.01 14.24
CA GLN A 151 -8.93 20.33 13.63
C GLN A 151 -8.44 20.24 12.17
N GLU A 152 -7.50 19.33 11.89
CA GLU A 152 -7.01 19.07 10.53
C GLU A 152 -8.14 18.54 9.63
N LEU A 153 -8.95 17.60 10.14
CA LEU A 153 -10.13 17.08 9.43
C LEU A 153 -11.24 18.13 9.22
N GLY A 154 -11.22 19.24 9.95
CA GLY A 154 -12.13 20.36 9.74
C GLY A 154 -11.81 21.18 8.48
N ILE A 155 -10.59 21.05 7.95
CA ILE A 155 -10.10 21.84 6.80
C ILE A 155 -9.58 20.99 5.64
N SER A 156 -9.37 19.69 5.82
CA SER A 156 -8.91 18.76 4.78
C SER A 156 -9.59 17.40 4.87
N SER A 157 -9.53 16.61 3.80
CA SER A 157 -9.97 15.22 3.87
C SER A 157 -8.94 14.34 4.61
N LEU A 158 -9.36 13.13 4.99
CA LEU A 158 -8.47 12.11 5.55
C LEU A 158 -7.36 11.72 4.56
N GLY A 159 -7.69 11.63 3.26
CA GLY A 159 -6.72 11.33 2.21
C GLY A 159 -5.67 12.41 2.07
N ASP A 160 -6.07 13.68 2.07
CA ASP A 160 -5.15 14.83 1.97
C ASP A 160 -4.18 14.87 3.15
N ALA A 161 -4.67 14.61 4.36
CA ALA A 161 -3.85 14.59 5.57
C ALA A 161 -2.78 13.47 5.51
N ILE A 162 -3.13 12.28 5.01
CA ILE A 162 -2.16 11.19 4.80
C ILE A 162 -1.14 11.56 3.73
N VAL A 163 -1.59 12.08 2.59
CA VAL A 163 -0.70 12.54 1.51
C VAL A 163 0.29 13.59 2.01
N CYS A 164 -0.16 14.52 2.87
CA CYS A 164 0.70 15.49 3.51
C CYS A 164 1.83 14.83 4.31
N ARG A 165 1.53 13.80 5.11
CA ARG A 165 2.56 13.03 5.85
C ARG A 165 3.52 12.29 4.92
N ILE A 166 3.02 11.68 3.83
CA ILE A 166 3.86 11.00 2.83
C ILE A 166 4.80 11.99 2.12
N ALA A 167 4.28 13.13 1.70
CA ALA A 167 5.02 14.16 0.98
C ALA A 167 6.07 14.84 1.87
N ALA A 168 5.66 15.27 3.07
CA ALA A 168 6.52 15.99 4.01
C ALA A 168 7.52 15.10 4.76
N ARG A 169 7.41 13.77 4.66
CA ARG A 169 8.26 12.82 5.40
C ARG A 169 9.75 13.18 5.39
N ASP A 170 10.28 13.57 4.23
CA ASP A 170 11.73 13.80 4.08
C ASP A 170 12.16 15.21 4.51
N ALA A 171 11.20 16.13 4.73
CA ALA A 171 11.43 17.50 5.17
C ALA A 171 11.32 17.69 6.69
N LEU A 172 10.68 16.73 7.38
CA LEU A 172 10.48 16.69 8.84
C LEU A 172 11.50 15.75 9.50
#